data_AF-A0A955KJ81-F1
#
_entry.id   AF-A0A955KJ81-F1
#
_cell.length_a   1.000
_cell.length_b   1.000
_cell.length_c   1.000
_cell.angle_alpha   90.00
_cell.angle_beta   90.00
_cell.angle_gamma   90.00
#
_symmetry.space_group_name_H-M   'P 1'
#
loop_
_entity.id
_entity.type
_entity.pdbx_description
1 polymer ?
#
loop_
_entity_poly.entity_id
_entity_poly.type
_entity_poly.pdbx_seq_one_letter_code
_entity_poly.pdbx_strand_id
1 'polypeptide(L)' 'METVHSASVEQDTTLSSDTLDAMEELGDVLKIIFLRMKREGYAMVDSKIVKINENENE' A
#
# COMPACT_ATOMS: atom_id res chain seq x y z
N MET A 1 12.88 9.73 -50.06
CA MET A 1 13.24 10.18 -48.70
C MET A 1 12.01 9.94 -47.85
N GLU A 2 11.94 8.80 -47.16
CA GLU A 2 10.78 8.46 -46.32
C GLU A 2 11.04 8.99 -44.91
N THR A 3 10.21 9.92 -44.46
CA THR A 3 10.27 10.47 -43.11
C THR A 3 9.48 9.55 -42.18
N VAL A 4 10.19 8.73 -41.41
CA VAL A 4 9.61 7.93 -40.32
C VAL A 4 9.11 8.91 -39.25
N HIS A 5 7.79 9.06 -39.12
CA HIS A 5 7.18 9.78 -38.00
C HIS A 5 7.14 8.84 -36.79
N SER A 6 8.10 8.98 -35.90
CA SER A 6 8.11 8.35 -34.59
C SER A 6 7.03 9.01 -33.73
N ALA A 7 5.81 8.46 -33.72
CA ALA A 7 4.80 8.86 -32.76
C ALA A 7 5.29 8.44 -31.36
N SER A 8 5.67 9.43 -30.55
CA SER A 8 5.96 9.23 -29.13
C SER A 8 4.63 8.96 -28.43
N VAL A 9 4.38 7.69 -28.11
CA VAL A 9 3.25 7.30 -27.27
C VAL A 9 3.66 7.65 -25.83
N GLU A 10 3.28 8.84 -25.38
CA GLU A 10 3.28 9.16 -23.95
C GLU A 10 2.28 8.20 -23.29
N GLN A 11 2.80 7.12 -22.69
CA GLN A 11 1.97 6.20 -21.90
C GLN A 11 1.49 6.97 -20.69
N ASP A 12 0.22 7.34 -20.69
CA ASP A 12 -0.47 7.90 -19.54
C ASP A 12 -0.38 6.88 -18.40
N THR A 13 0.49 7.13 -17.42
CA THR A 13 0.73 6.24 -16.27
C THR A 13 -0.35 6.38 -15.20
N THR A 14 -1.43 7.08 -15.49
CA THR A 14 -2.52 7.32 -14.56
C THR A 14 -3.29 6.01 -14.36
N LEU A 15 -3.36 5.55 -13.11
CA LEU A 15 -4.14 4.38 -12.75
C LEU A 15 -5.62 4.61 -13.09
N SER A 16 -6.30 3.56 -13.54
CA SER A 16 -7.74 3.64 -13.80
C SER A 16 -8.50 3.92 -12.51
N SER A 17 -9.69 4.54 -12.63
CA SER A 17 -10.61 4.74 -11.49
C SER A 17 -10.86 3.42 -10.76
N ASP A 18 -11.16 2.35 -11.51
CA ASP A 18 -11.39 1.02 -10.95
C ASP A 18 -10.20 0.51 -10.12
N THR A 19 -8.97 0.84 -10.54
CA THR A 19 -7.77 0.47 -9.78
C THR A 19 -7.68 1.27 -8.48
N LEU A 20 -8.03 2.56 -8.50
CA LEU A 20 -8.04 3.41 -7.31
C LEU A 20 -9.12 2.95 -6.32
N ASP A 21 -10.31 2.64 -6.80
CA ASP A 21 -11.43 2.16 -5.98
C ASP A 21 -11.08 0.81 -5.33
N ALA A 22 -10.44 -0.10 -6.07
CA ALA A 22 -9.96 -1.38 -5.53
C ALA A 22 -8.84 -1.20 -4.48
N MET A 23 -7.99 -0.18 -4.63
CA MET A 23 -6.97 0.15 -3.62
C MET A 23 -7.58 0.72 -2.34
N GLU A 24 -8.67 1.49 -2.46
CA GLU A 24 -9.41 1.99 -1.29
C GLU A 24 -10.05 0.83 -0.52
N GLU A 25 -10.75 -0.08 -1.21
CA GLU A 25 -11.37 -1.26 -0.59
C GLU A 25 -10.32 -2.15 0.09
N LEU A 26 -9.17 -2.36 -0.56
CA LEU A 26 -8.04 -3.08 0.06
C LEU A 26 -7.54 -2.38 1.32
N GLY A 27 -7.44 -1.05 1.28
CA GLY A 27 -7.05 -0.22 2.43
C GLY A 27 -7.97 -0.42 3.64
N ASP A 28 -9.28 -0.48 3.42
CA ASP A 28 -10.27 -0.70 4.47
C ASP A 28 -10.13 -2.09 5.12
N VAL A 29 -9.88 -3.13 4.33
CA VAL A 29 -9.61 -4.47 4.85
C VAL A 29 -8.33 -4.50 5.68
N LEU A 30 -7.25 -3.88 5.18
CA LEU A 30 -5.97 -3.81 5.89
C LEU A 30 -6.06 -3.03 7.21
N LYS A 31 -6.91 -2.00 7.27
CA LYS A 31 -7.16 -1.22 8.49
C LYS A 31 -7.73 -2.09 9.62
N ILE A 32 -8.65 -3.00 9.30
CA ILE A 32 -9.22 -3.93 10.29
C ILE A 32 -8.12 -4.84 10.86
N ILE A 33 -7.28 -5.40 9.98
CA ILE A 33 -6.15 -6.26 10.37
C ILE A 33 -5.18 -5.49 11.26
N PHE A 34 -4.82 -4.26 10.88
CA PHE A 34 -3.92 -3.42 11.66
C PHE A 34 -4.46 -3.08 13.05
N LEU A 35 -5.76 -2.75 13.17
CA LEU A 35 -6.39 -2.48 14.47
C LEU A 35 -6.38 -3.73 15.37
N ARG A 36 -6.65 -4.91 14.78
CA ARG A 36 -6.57 -6.18 15.50
C ARG A 36 -5.15 -6.46 15.99
N MET A 37 -4.15 -6.28 15.14
CA MET A 37 -2.74 -6.42 15.49
C MET A 37 -2.35 -5.51 16.67
N LYS A 38 -2.72 -4.23 16.61
CA LYS A 38 -2.47 -3.28 17.72
C LYS A 38 -3.10 -3.73 19.02
N ARG A 39 -4.37 -4.19 18.98
CA ARG A 39 -5.08 -4.71 20.16
C ARG A 39 -4.40 -5.94 20.75
N GLU A 40 -3.75 -6.75 19.93
CA GLU A 40 -3.01 -7.94 20.37
C GLU A 40 -1.56 -7.65 20.77
N GLY A 41 -1.16 -6.37 20.80
CA GLY A 41 0.20 -5.97 21.15
C GLY A 41 1.22 -6.24 20.04
N TYR A 42 0.83 -6.07 18.77
CA TYR A 42 1.75 -6.10 17.64
C TYR A 42 1.87 -4.73 16.98
N ALA A 43 3.06 -4.42 16.48
CA ALA A 43 3.37 -3.24 15.70
C ALA A 43 4.12 -3.60 14.41
N MET A 44 4.13 -2.67 13.45
CA MET A 44 4.97 -2.77 12.27
C MET A 44 6.24 -1.92 12.48
N VAL A 45 7.41 -2.54 12.43
CA VAL A 45 8.73 -1.90 12.58
C VAL A 45 9.61 -2.41 11.44
N ASP A 46 10.21 -1.50 10.66
CA ASP A 46 11.04 -1.83 9.49
C ASP A 46 10.39 -2.88 8.56
N SER A 47 9.11 -2.67 8.25
CA SER A 47 8.29 -3.57 7.42
C SER A 47 8.11 -4.99 7.98
N LYS A 48 8.39 -5.21 9.26
CA LYS A 48 8.19 -6.48 9.98
C LYS A 48 7.12 -6.32 11.05
N ILE A 49 6.35 -7.39 11.26
CA ILE A 49 5.41 -7.47 12.37
C ILE A 49 6.17 -7.94 13.61
N VAL A 50 6.15 -7.12 14.67
CA VAL A 50 6.83 -7.41 15.94
C VAL A 50 5.84 -7.35 17.10
N LYS A 51 6.03 -8.23 18.10
CA LYS A 51 5.23 -8.22 19.32
C LYS A 51 5.83 -7.22 20.31
N ILE A 52 5.05 -6.20 20.66
CA ILE A 52 5.36 -5.20 21.69
C ILE A 52 4.66 -5.64 22.98
N ASN A 53 5.20 -6.67 23.63
CA ASN A 53 4.82 -6.95 25.01
C ASN A 53 5.50 -5.96 25.94
N GLU A 54 4.72 -5.44 26.88
CA GLU A 54 5.02 -4.42 27.89
C GLU A 54 6.30 -4.71 28.70
N ASN A 55 7.42 -4.09 28.31
CA ASN A 55 8.61 -3.94 29.17
C ASN A 55 8.85 -2.44 29.45
N GLU A 56 7.82 -1.72 29.91
CA GLU A 56 7.94 -0.33 30.38
C GLU A 56 7.81 -0.22 31.92
N ASN A 57 8.31 -1.20 32.68
CA ASN A 57 8.44 -1.09 34.14
C ASN A 57 9.67 -1.91 34.63
N GLU A 58 10.88 -1.39 34.36
CA GLU A 58 12.08 -1.66 35.18
C GLU A 58 12.38 -0.43 36.04
#